data_AF-A0A9P6G9N0-F1
#
_entry.id   AF-A0A9P6G9N0-F1
#
_cell.length_a   1.000
_cell.length_b   1.000
_cell.length_c   1.000
_cell.angle_alpha   90.00
_cell.angle_beta   90.00
_cell.angle_gamma   90.00
#
_symmetry.space_group_name_H-M   'P 1'
#
loop_
_entity.id
_entity.type
_entity.pdbx_description
1 polymer ?
#
loop_
_entity_poly.entity_id
_entity_poly.type
_entity_poly.pdbx_seq_one_letter_code
_entity_poly.pdbx_strand_id
1 'polypeptide(L)'
;MPKLMWTEGCHMPAPVSKITKDTITVKGIDGLTLGPKRDAKALLKGKSKIWFWTGCDKKQKLFEKLSCEWNLAPMVNTHLKEDISGLLDKSNRIVMICITGFFDEGADFVFFVKGYKNLVGDSKTGLHTFSDCANDALQANFLKLTFSGQAYNDPCFATPLQAFTFKKLIESPGLDCLALECVGKTETKGLRWLYLYKSAVNAWNKLEFDDRKYMAIKERLERPGPMVEALSDTEEDTPSDTTDEDDDGDDDEDDDEVDDEDDDEDDDWNAFHAEEKQ
;
A
#
# COMPACT_ATOMS: atom_id res chain seq x y z
N MET A 1 -30.97 50.81 5.49
CA MET A 1 -31.22 49.48 4.89
C MET A 1 -30.09 49.18 3.93
N PRO A 2 -29.18 48.23 4.22
CA PRO A 2 -28.10 47.93 3.31
C PRO A 2 -28.59 47.02 2.16
N LYS A 3 -28.22 47.40 0.94
CA LYS A 3 -28.43 46.65 -0.31
C LYS A 3 -27.51 45.42 -0.33
N LEU A 4 -28.09 44.23 -0.44
CA LEU A 4 -27.39 43.01 -0.82
C LEU A 4 -27.05 43.09 -2.31
N MET A 5 -25.76 43.20 -2.61
CA MET A 5 -25.22 43.06 -3.97
C MET A 5 -25.19 41.58 -4.33
N TRP A 6 -25.81 41.25 -5.46
CA TRP A 6 -25.66 39.95 -6.11
C TRP A 6 -24.37 39.98 -6.93
N THR A 7 -23.36 39.22 -6.51
CA THR A 7 -22.17 38.99 -7.32
C THR A 7 -22.41 37.83 -8.29
N GLU A 8 -22.57 38.19 -9.55
CA GLU A 8 -22.09 37.54 -10.77
C GLU A 8 -21.79 36.03 -10.73
N GLY A 9 -22.66 35.28 -11.43
CA GLY A 9 -22.25 34.32 -12.45
C GLY A 9 -21.36 33.15 -12.02
N CYS A 10 -21.94 32.11 -11.43
CA CYS A 10 -21.35 30.78 -11.46
C CYS A 10 -21.24 30.32 -12.92
N HIS A 11 -20.04 30.44 -13.50
CA HIS A 11 -19.68 29.73 -14.72
C HIS A 11 -19.94 28.23 -14.49
N MET A 12 -20.93 27.67 -15.18
CA MET A 12 -21.09 26.22 -15.21
C MET A 12 -19.80 25.63 -15.81
N PRO A 13 -19.10 24.72 -15.09
CA PRO A 13 -17.91 24.09 -15.64
C PRO A 13 -18.27 23.33 -16.92
N ALA A 14 -17.39 23.44 -17.91
CA ALA A 14 -17.53 22.84 -19.23
C ALA A 14 -17.83 21.32 -19.15
N PRO A 15 -18.58 20.76 -20.12
CA PRO A 15 -18.92 19.35 -20.15
C PRO A 15 -17.66 18.47 -20.05
N VAL A 16 -17.71 17.48 -19.15
CA VAL A 16 -16.64 16.53 -18.85
C VAL A 16 -16.08 15.92 -20.14
N SER A 17 -14.83 16.22 -20.44
CA SER A 17 -14.09 15.62 -21.56
C SER A 17 -13.66 14.20 -21.18
N LYS A 18 -14.23 13.19 -21.85
CA LYS A 18 -13.80 11.77 -21.91
C LYS A 18 -13.07 11.23 -20.67
N ILE A 19 -13.80 10.48 -19.84
CA ILE A 19 -13.22 9.66 -18.76
C ILE A 19 -12.54 8.45 -19.42
N THR A 20 -11.21 8.49 -19.54
CA THR A 20 -10.41 7.31 -19.87
C THR A 20 -9.69 6.83 -18.62
N LYS A 21 -9.45 5.51 -18.49
CA LYS A 21 -8.74 4.90 -17.35
C LYS A 21 -7.39 5.55 -17.03
N ASP A 22 -6.74 6.13 -18.05
CA ASP A 22 -5.44 6.80 -17.91
C ASP A 22 -5.55 8.28 -17.49
N THR A 23 -6.76 8.84 -17.40
CA THR A 23 -6.97 10.22 -16.98
C THR A 23 -8.33 10.34 -16.33
N ILE A 24 -8.38 10.12 -15.00
CA ILE A 24 -9.60 10.33 -14.22
C ILE A 24 -9.59 11.78 -13.75
N THR A 25 -9.96 12.68 -14.66
CA THR A 25 -10.17 14.08 -14.32
C THR A 25 -11.59 14.27 -13.80
N VAL A 26 -11.79 14.26 -12.48
CA VAL A 26 -13.04 14.73 -11.89
C VAL A 26 -12.93 16.23 -11.63
N LYS A 27 -13.12 17.03 -12.69
CA LYS A 27 -13.19 18.49 -12.58
C LYS A 27 -14.51 18.88 -11.90
N GLY A 28 -14.42 19.62 -10.79
CA GLY A 28 -15.57 20.12 -10.03
C GLY A 28 -15.54 19.76 -8.54
N ILE A 29 -14.59 18.92 -8.13
CA ILE A 29 -14.32 18.62 -6.72
C ILE A 29 -13.00 19.31 -6.38
N ASP A 30 -13.03 20.28 -5.46
CA ASP A 30 -11.80 20.67 -4.76
C ASP A 30 -11.30 19.41 -4.02
N GLY A 31 -10.37 18.67 -4.62
CA GLY A 31 -9.66 17.57 -3.98
C GLY A 31 -9.61 16.20 -4.68
N LEU A 32 -10.27 15.99 -5.84
CA LEU A 32 -10.23 14.68 -6.52
C LEU A 32 -9.82 14.76 -7.98
N THR A 33 -8.63 15.30 -8.26
CA THR A 33 -8.07 15.21 -9.61
C THR A 33 -6.93 14.18 -9.58
N LEU A 34 -7.19 13.02 -10.18
CA LEU A 34 -6.15 12.02 -10.43
C LEU A 34 -5.63 12.29 -11.83
N GLY A 35 -4.50 13.00 -11.88
CA GLY A 35 -3.73 13.14 -13.12
C GLY A 35 -3.32 11.77 -13.68
N PRO A 36 -2.77 11.74 -14.90
CA PRO A 36 -2.23 10.49 -15.44
C PRO A 36 -1.15 9.92 -14.51
N LYS A 37 -1.04 8.59 -14.52
CA LYS A 37 0.06 7.89 -13.84
C LYS A 37 1.38 8.35 -14.42
N ARG A 38 2.33 8.69 -13.55
CA ARG A 38 3.69 9.01 -13.97
C ARG A 38 4.35 7.76 -14.51
N ASP A 39 5.10 7.92 -15.60
CA ASP A 39 5.97 6.85 -16.08
C ASP A 39 7.11 6.59 -15.07
N ALA A 40 7.72 5.40 -15.18
CA ALA A 40 8.82 5.02 -14.30
C ALA A 40 9.99 6.02 -14.32
N LYS A 41 10.30 6.60 -15.48
CA LYS A 41 11.43 7.52 -15.67
C LYS A 41 11.18 8.85 -14.95
N ALA A 42 9.94 9.35 -14.97
CA ALA A 42 9.51 10.54 -14.26
C ALA A 42 9.61 10.33 -12.74
N LEU A 43 9.13 9.19 -12.22
CA LEU A 43 9.26 8.85 -10.80
C LEU A 43 10.71 8.68 -10.36
N LEU A 44 11.55 8.04 -11.18
CA LEU A 44 12.99 7.86 -10.90
C LEU A 44 13.73 9.20 -10.83
N LYS A 45 13.38 10.18 -11.66
CA LYS A 45 13.95 11.54 -11.60
C LYS A 45 13.37 12.40 -10.48
N GLY A 46 12.16 12.09 -10.04
CA GLY A 46 11.44 12.84 -9.00
C GLY A 46 11.85 12.49 -7.57
N LYS A 47 11.16 13.10 -6.61
CA LYS A 47 11.28 12.82 -5.16
C LYS A 47 10.43 11.62 -4.70
N SER A 48 9.84 10.89 -5.64
CA SER A 48 9.01 9.73 -5.38
C SER A 48 9.78 8.62 -4.69
N LYS A 49 9.11 7.96 -3.75
CA LYS A 49 9.61 6.84 -2.94
C LYS A 49 8.66 5.66 -3.08
N ILE A 50 9.20 4.45 -3.00
CA ILE A 50 8.39 3.24 -2.84
C ILE A 50 8.63 2.75 -1.43
N TRP A 51 7.57 2.72 -0.63
CA TRP A 51 7.56 2.13 0.69
C TRP A 51 7.01 0.72 0.61
N PHE A 52 7.77 -0.20 1.18
CA PHE A 52 7.42 -1.60 1.32
C PHE A 52 7.17 -1.87 2.81
N TRP A 53 5.97 -2.32 3.15
CA TRP A 53 5.57 -2.61 4.52
C TRP A 53 5.01 -4.02 4.62
N THR A 54 5.41 -4.74 5.65
CA THR A 54 4.88 -6.08 5.98
C THR A 54 4.49 -6.11 7.44
N GLY A 55 3.34 -6.73 7.73
CA GLY A 55 2.85 -6.78 9.10
C GLY A 55 1.52 -7.49 9.24
N CYS A 56 0.91 -7.32 10.41
CA CYS A 56 -0.41 -7.85 10.75
C CYS A 56 -1.37 -6.70 11.11
N ASP A 57 -2.56 -6.69 10.51
CA ASP A 57 -3.63 -5.75 10.85
C ASP A 57 -4.68 -6.41 11.75
N LYS A 58 -4.28 -6.72 13.00
CA LYS A 58 -5.09 -7.50 13.95
C LYS A 58 -6.46 -6.88 14.21
N LYS A 59 -6.52 -5.55 14.26
CA LYS A 59 -7.74 -4.77 14.53
C LYS A 59 -8.43 -4.24 13.26
N GLN A 60 -7.96 -4.63 12.08
CA GLN A 60 -8.48 -4.19 10.77
C GLN A 60 -8.48 -2.65 10.59
N LYS A 61 -7.63 -1.92 11.32
CA LYS A 61 -7.60 -0.45 11.30
C LYS A 61 -6.95 0.11 10.05
N LEU A 62 -5.95 -0.57 9.51
CA LEU A 62 -5.42 -0.21 8.20
C LEU A 62 -6.46 -0.45 7.11
N PHE A 63 -7.15 -1.59 7.16
CA PHE A 63 -8.22 -1.90 6.20
C PHE A 63 -9.37 -0.88 6.26
N GLU A 64 -9.81 -0.46 7.45
CA GLU A 64 -10.82 0.60 7.63
C GLU A 64 -10.40 1.91 6.95
N LYS A 65 -9.16 2.38 7.21
CA LYS A 65 -8.63 3.62 6.60
C LYS A 65 -8.53 3.52 5.08
N LEU A 66 -8.01 2.41 4.57
CA LEU A 66 -7.93 2.17 3.13
C LEU A 66 -9.31 2.00 2.49
N SER A 67 -10.30 1.49 3.23
CA SER A 67 -11.69 1.44 2.79
C SER A 67 -12.31 2.84 2.70
N CYS A 68 -11.92 3.77 3.57
CA CYS A 68 -12.30 5.17 3.45
C CYS A 68 -11.74 5.79 2.16
N GLU A 69 -10.44 5.65 1.89
CA GLU A 69 -9.81 6.09 0.63
C GLU A 69 -10.53 5.51 -0.58
N TRP A 70 -10.79 4.22 -0.50
CA TRP A 70 -11.51 3.50 -1.52
C TRP A 70 -12.88 4.08 -1.80
N ASN A 71 -13.66 4.38 -0.76
CA ASN A 71 -14.99 4.93 -0.89
C ASN A 71 -15.01 6.35 -1.49
N LEU A 72 -13.89 7.08 -1.41
CA LEU A 72 -13.70 8.37 -2.05
C LEU A 72 -13.31 8.27 -3.53
N ALA A 73 -12.79 7.11 -3.97
CA ALA A 73 -12.43 6.87 -5.36
C ALA A 73 -13.58 6.25 -6.16
N PRO A 74 -13.89 6.73 -7.39
CA PRO A 74 -14.90 6.14 -8.27
C PRO A 74 -14.42 4.85 -8.96
N MET A 75 -13.67 4.02 -8.24
CA MET A 75 -13.06 2.79 -8.74
C MET A 75 -13.62 1.57 -8.00
N VAL A 76 -13.60 0.40 -8.66
CA VAL A 76 -13.94 -0.92 -8.12
C VAL A 76 -12.81 -1.95 -8.32
N ASN A 77 -12.49 -2.72 -7.26
CA ASN A 77 -11.44 -3.73 -7.20
C ASN A 77 -12.11 -5.05 -7.61
N THR A 78 -12.44 -5.20 -8.89
CA THR A 78 -13.25 -6.34 -9.38
C THR A 78 -12.60 -7.67 -9.11
N HIS A 79 -11.28 -7.73 -9.28
CA HIS A 79 -10.47 -8.92 -9.07
C HIS A 79 -10.29 -9.31 -7.59
N LEU A 80 -10.55 -8.43 -6.62
CA LEU A 80 -10.39 -8.80 -5.20
C LEU A 80 -11.35 -9.91 -4.78
N LYS A 81 -12.52 -10.01 -5.46
CA LYS A 81 -13.49 -11.09 -5.23
C LYS A 81 -12.97 -12.47 -5.66
N GLU A 82 -11.94 -12.50 -6.52
CA GLU A 82 -11.30 -13.71 -7.00
C GLU A 82 -10.25 -14.24 -6.00
N ASP A 83 -9.81 -13.42 -5.04
CA ASP A 83 -8.85 -13.80 -3.99
C ASP A 83 -9.52 -14.59 -2.86
N ILE A 84 -10.01 -15.80 -3.18
CA ILE A 84 -10.62 -16.71 -2.20
C ILE A 84 -9.64 -16.99 -1.04
N SER A 85 -8.34 -17.11 -1.34
CA SER A 85 -7.29 -17.30 -0.34
C SER A 85 -7.21 -16.16 0.68
N GLY A 86 -7.10 -14.91 0.22
CA GLY A 86 -7.03 -13.74 1.10
C GLY A 86 -8.32 -13.51 1.87
N LEU A 87 -9.47 -13.85 1.27
CA LEU A 87 -10.78 -13.80 1.94
C LEU A 87 -10.89 -14.81 3.08
N LEU A 88 -10.40 -16.04 2.88
CA LEU A 88 -10.44 -17.09 3.89
C LEU A 88 -9.35 -16.96 4.96
N ASP A 89 -8.29 -16.18 4.69
CA ASP A 89 -7.21 -16.01 5.63
C ASP A 89 -7.58 -15.10 6.81
N LYS A 90 -7.44 -15.68 8.01
CA LYS A 90 -7.68 -15.06 9.32
C LYS A 90 -6.41 -14.52 9.98
N SER A 91 -5.23 -14.73 9.39
CA SER A 91 -3.96 -14.25 9.93
C SER A 91 -3.86 -12.72 9.98
N ASN A 92 -4.65 -12.04 9.14
CA ASN A 92 -4.58 -10.59 8.90
C ASN A 92 -3.18 -10.10 8.53
N ARG A 93 -2.32 -10.99 8.02
CA ARG A 93 -1.01 -10.62 7.49
C ARG A 93 -1.19 -9.90 6.17
N ILE A 94 -0.47 -8.80 6.01
CA ILE A 94 -0.57 -7.91 4.86
C ILE A 94 0.83 -7.53 4.40
N VAL A 95 1.03 -7.52 3.09
CA VAL A 95 2.13 -6.81 2.43
C VAL A 95 1.55 -5.63 1.69
N MET A 96 1.97 -4.43 2.07
CA MET A 96 1.50 -3.16 1.52
C MET A 96 2.64 -2.45 0.82
N ILE A 97 2.35 -1.92 -0.36
CA ILE A 97 3.26 -1.13 -1.17
C ILE A 97 2.62 0.23 -1.36
N CYS A 98 3.35 1.28 -0.99
CA CYS A 98 2.95 2.66 -1.21
C CYS A 98 3.94 3.36 -2.13
N ILE A 99 3.48 3.93 -3.23
CA ILE A 99 4.30 4.71 -4.15
C ILE A 99 3.92 6.18 -4.04
N THR A 100 4.87 7.01 -3.60
CA THR A 100 4.61 8.44 -3.41
C THR A 100 4.67 9.21 -4.72
N GLY A 101 3.73 10.14 -4.91
CA GLY A 101 3.59 10.92 -6.14
C GLY A 101 3.45 10.06 -7.39
N PHE A 102 2.69 8.97 -7.29
CA PHE A 102 2.42 8.05 -8.39
C PHE A 102 1.66 8.73 -9.54
N PHE A 103 0.79 9.68 -9.21
CA PHE A 103 0.04 10.48 -10.17
C PHE A 103 0.70 11.84 -10.39
N ASP A 104 0.45 12.46 -11.55
CA ASP A 104 1.05 13.75 -11.92
C ASP A 104 0.75 14.90 -10.96
N GLU A 105 -0.35 14.81 -10.25
CA GLU A 105 -0.79 15.79 -9.26
C GLU A 105 -0.20 15.56 -7.86
N GLY A 106 0.69 14.56 -7.75
CA GLY A 106 1.38 14.27 -6.50
C GLY A 106 0.62 13.33 -5.56
N ALA A 107 -0.56 12.84 -5.95
CA ALA A 107 -1.27 11.82 -5.19
C ALA A 107 -0.45 10.51 -5.10
N ASP A 108 -0.51 9.89 -3.94
CA ASP A 108 0.14 8.61 -3.66
C ASP A 108 -0.77 7.45 -4.10
N PHE A 109 -0.18 6.28 -4.29
CA PHE A 109 -0.93 5.07 -4.65
C PHE A 109 -0.53 3.93 -3.74
N VAL A 110 -1.53 3.21 -3.22
CA VAL A 110 -1.34 2.03 -2.38
C VAL A 110 -1.98 0.82 -3.04
N PHE A 111 -1.26 -0.30 -2.98
CA PHE A 111 -1.87 -1.60 -3.13
C PHE A 111 -1.35 -2.53 -2.04
N PHE A 112 -2.16 -3.51 -1.65
CA PHE A 112 -1.73 -4.52 -0.70
C PHE A 112 -2.27 -5.90 -1.07
N VAL A 113 -1.52 -6.90 -0.62
CA VAL A 113 -1.84 -8.31 -0.76
C VAL A 113 -2.11 -8.86 0.63
N LYS A 114 -3.28 -9.49 0.80
CA LYS A 114 -3.66 -10.10 2.07
C LYS A 114 -3.29 -11.57 2.08
N GLY A 115 -2.69 -11.99 3.17
CA GLY A 115 -2.78 -13.33 3.69
C GLY A 115 -1.60 -14.25 3.46
N TYR A 116 -1.42 -15.20 4.38
CA TYR A 116 -0.27 -16.08 4.52
C TYR A 116 0.02 -16.85 3.23
N LYS A 117 -0.96 -17.41 2.51
CA LYS A 117 -0.70 -18.13 1.25
C LYS A 117 -0.19 -17.25 0.10
N ASN A 118 -0.56 -15.97 0.09
CA ASN A 118 0.03 -15.02 -0.85
C ASN A 118 1.44 -14.60 -0.38
N LEU A 119 1.73 -14.78 0.91
CA LEU A 119 3.01 -14.54 1.57
C LEU A 119 3.90 -15.78 1.74
N VAL A 120 3.40 -16.95 1.37
CA VAL A 120 4.03 -18.25 1.59
C VAL A 120 3.61 -19.11 0.42
N GLY A 121 4.51 -19.28 -0.55
CA GLY A 121 4.20 -20.04 -1.76
C GLY A 121 3.63 -21.42 -1.44
N ASP A 122 2.65 -21.87 -2.24
CA ASP A 122 2.08 -23.21 -2.15
C ASP A 122 3.20 -24.26 -2.37
N SER A 123 3.71 -24.89 -1.30
CA SER A 123 4.54 -26.10 -1.37
C SER A 123 3.66 -27.31 -1.72
N LYS A 124 3.12 -27.33 -2.95
CA LYS A 124 2.31 -28.46 -3.44
C LYS A 124 3.13 -29.66 -3.94
N THR A 125 4.45 -29.65 -3.79
CA THR A 125 5.26 -30.86 -3.94
C THR A 125 5.33 -31.57 -2.59
N GLY A 126 4.33 -32.41 -2.32
CA GLY A 126 4.28 -33.28 -1.15
C GLY A 126 5.37 -34.34 -1.16
N LEU A 127 6.59 -33.96 -0.77
CA LEU A 127 7.63 -34.89 -0.37
C LEU A 127 8.24 -34.42 0.95
N HIS A 128 7.88 -35.13 2.01
CA HIS A 128 8.43 -34.99 3.36
C HIS A 128 9.92 -35.38 3.37
N THR A 129 10.76 -34.56 4.01
CA THR A 129 11.56 -34.86 5.23
C THR A 129 12.90 -34.12 5.22
N PHE A 130 13.37 -33.80 6.44
CA PHE A 130 14.63 -33.16 6.83
C PHE A 130 14.64 -31.63 6.63
N SER A 131 15.18 -30.79 7.50
CA SER A 131 15.64 -30.81 8.89
C SER A 131 16.13 -29.37 9.07
N ASP A 132 15.74 -28.69 10.14
CA ASP A 132 16.54 -27.66 10.83
C ASP A 132 17.29 -26.60 9.99
N CYS A 133 16.60 -25.89 9.10
CA CYS A 133 16.97 -24.54 8.68
C CYS A 133 15.72 -23.66 8.73
N ALA A 134 15.37 -23.20 9.92
CA ALA A 134 14.12 -22.52 10.24
C ALA A 134 13.99 -21.08 9.70
N ASN A 135 14.80 -20.61 8.75
CA ASN A 135 14.80 -19.18 8.36
C ASN A 135 14.65 -18.81 6.87
N ASP A 136 14.72 -19.71 5.88
CA ASP A 136 14.87 -19.23 4.48
C ASP A 136 13.92 -19.76 3.37
N ALA A 137 13.03 -20.72 3.62
CA ALA A 137 12.25 -21.34 2.53
C ALA A 137 10.84 -20.75 2.32
N LEU A 138 10.67 -19.45 2.56
CA LEU A 138 9.34 -18.85 2.72
C LEU A 138 9.24 -17.45 2.09
N GLN A 139 9.86 -17.28 0.92
CA GLN A 139 9.59 -16.11 0.10
C GLN A 139 8.21 -16.25 -0.54
N ALA A 140 7.24 -15.52 0.03
CA ALA A 140 5.98 -15.10 -0.57
C ALA A 140 6.00 -15.09 -2.09
N ASN A 141 4.96 -15.61 -2.76
CA ASN A 141 4.81 -15.43 -4.21
C ASN A 141 5.03 -13.97 -4.62
N PHE A 142 4.55 -13.02 -3.80
CA PHE A 142 4.87 -11.61 -3.98
C PHE A 142 6.38 -11.31 -3.95
N LEU A 143 7.06 -11.64 -2.84
CA LEU A 143 8.49 -11.37 -2.66
C LEU A 143 9.32 -12.07 -3.73
N LYS A 144 9.06 -13.37 -3.94
CA LYS A 144 9.71 -14.18 -4.97
C LYS A 144 9.62 -13.51 -6.33
N LEU A 145 8.43 -13.09 -6.77
CA LEU A 145 8.27 -12.41 -8.07
C LEU A 145 9.08 -11.11 -8.11
N THR A 146 8.96 -10.27 -7.08
CA THR A 146 9.65 -8.96 -7.08
C THR A 146 11.18 -9.08 -7.07
N PHE A 147 11.73 -10.11 -6.42
CA PHE A 147 13.17 -10.40 -6.40
C PHE A 147 13.63 -11.22 -7.63
N SER A 148 12.78 -12.07 -8.18
CA SER A 148 13.05 -12.87 -9.39
C SER A 148 12.88 -12.07 -10.69
N GLY A 149 12.74 -10.76 -10.60
CA GLY A 149 12.62 -9.90 -11.76
C GLY A 149 11.25 -9.97 -12.46
N GLN A 150 10.16 -10.14 -11.71
CA GLN A 150 8.81 -10.18 -12.26
C GLN A 150 7.85 -9.28 -11.47
N ALA A 151 6.93 -8.63 -12.18
CA ALA A 151 5.87 -7.85 -11.55
C ALA A 151 4.78 -8.78 -11.00
N TYR A 152 4.29 -8.49 -9.81
CA TYR A 152 3.12 -9.14 -9.26
C TYR A 152 1.90 -8.85 -10.15
N ASN A 153 1.13 -9.89 -10.43
CA ASN A 153 -0.05 -9.80 -11.29
C ASN A 153 -1.21 -10.67 -10.81
N ASP A 154 -1.22 -11.09 -9.55
CA ASP A 154 -2.37 -11.77 -8.96
C ASP A 154 -3.37 -10.73 -8.38
N PRO A 155 -4.55 -11.16 -7.91
CA PRO A 155 -5.50 -10.26 -7.23
C PRO A 155 -4.89 -9.53 -6.03
N CYS A 156 -5.20 -8.24 -5.91
CA CYS A 156 -4.82 -7.42 -4.77
C CYS A 156 -5.86 -6.32 -4.55
N PHE A 157 -5.87 -5.73 -3.36
CA PHE A 157 -6.58 -4.48 -3.12
C PHE A 157 -5.69 -3.32 -3.57
N ALA A 158 -6.27 -2.35 -4.27
CA ALA A 158 -5.57 -1.12 -4.63
C ALA A 158 -6.46 0.12 -4.52
N THR A 159 -5.87 1.24 -4.13
CA THR A 159 -6.54 2.54 -4.01
C THR A 159 -5.55 3.70 -4.16
N PRO A 160 -5.94 4.81 -4.80
CA PRO A 160 -5.23 6.08 -4.59
C PRO A 160 -5.36 6.52 -3.12
N LEU A 161 -4.37 7.25 -2.62
CA LEU A 161 -4.43 7.90 -1.30
C LEU A 161 -4.72 9.39 -1.45
N GLN A 162 -5.73 9.86 -0.72
CA GLN A 162 -6.25 11.23 -0.79
C GLN A 162 -6.52 11.79 0.60
N ALA A 163 -7.06 10.97 1.51
CA ALA A 163 -7.41 11.38 2.87
C ALA A 163 -6.27 11.16 3.89
N PHE A 164 -5.45 10.13 3.69
CA PHE A 164 -4.40 9.71 4.61
C PHE A 164 -3.02 9.77 3.96
N THR A 165 -2.04 10.22 4.74
CA THR A 165 -0.63 10.07 4.37
C THR A 165 -0.16 8.66 4.68
N PHE A 166 0.89 8.18 4.01
CA PHE A 166 1.51 6.89 4.32
C PHE A 166 1.83 6.74 5.82
N LYS A 167 2.38 7.79 6.44
CA LYS A 167 2.68 7.83 7.87
C LYS A 167 1.44 7.54 8.72
N LYS A 168 0.31 8.21 8.45
CA LYS A 168 -0.96 7.99 9.16
C LYS A 168 -1.53 6.58 8.96
N LEU A 169 -1.20 5.89 7.87
CA LEU A 169 -1.62 4.51 7.63
C LEU A 169 -0.84 3.53 8.52
N ILE A 170 0.48 3.64 8.55
CA ILE A 170 1.34 2.72 9.31
C ILE A 170 1.34 2.98 10.82
N GLU A 171 0.98 4.18 11.26
CA GLU A 171 0.80 4.53 12.67
C GLU A 171 -0.60 4.13 13.20
N SER A 172 -1.36 3.31 12.47
CA SER A 172 -2.68 2.88 12.93
C SER A 172 -2.58 1.96 14.16
N PRO A 173 -3.41 2.18 15.20
CA PRO A 173 -3.44 1.28 16.34
C PRO A 173 -3.75 -0.17 15.97
N GLY A 174 -3.02 -1.12 16.56
CA GLY A 174 -3.21 -2.54 16.31
C GLY A 174 -2.56 -3.07 15.03
N LEU A 175 -1.63 -2.32 14.45
CA LEU A 175 -0.69 -2.80 13.45
C LEU A 175 0.56 -3.36 14.12
N ASP A 176 0.84 -4.64 13.85
CA ASP A 176 2.14 -5.21 14.17
C ASP A 176 3.03 -5.06 12.95
N CYS A 177 4.01 -4.17 13.03
CA CYS A 177 4.99 -4.00 11.97
C CYS A 177 6.05 -5.11 12.06
N LEU A 178 6.17 -5.92 11.00
CA LEU A 178 7.24 -6.91 10.87
C LEU A 178 8.43 -6.34 10.10
N ALA A 179 8.16 -5.57 9.04
CA ALA A 179 9.20 -4.85 8.31
C ALA A 179 8.64 -3.57 7.67
N LEU A 180 9.43 -2.50 7.69
CA LEU A 180 9.16 -1.26 6.97
C LEU A 180 10.44 -0.79 6.28
N GLU A 181 10.34 -0.58 4.98
CA GLU A 181 11.48 -0.35 4.10
C GLU A 181 11.15 0.74 3.08
N CYS A 182 12.11 1.62 2.82
CA CYS A 182 12.08 2.49 1.64
C CYS A 182 12.96 1.86 0.55
N VAL A 183 12.35 1.35 -0.51
CA VAL A 183 13.06 0.65 -1.59
C VAL A 183 13.94 1.62 -2.34
N GLY A 184 15.24 1.33 -2.39
CA GLY A 184 16.23 2.17 -3.03
C GLY A 184 16.09 2.14 -4.55
N LYS A 185 16.30 3.29 -5.22
CA LYS A 185 16.33 3.34 -6.70
C LYS A 185 17.53 2.58 -7.29
N THR A 186 18.59 2.41 -6.50
CA THR A 186 19.83 1.73 -6.89
C THR A 186 19.92 0.29 -6.38
N GLU A 187 19.00 -0.11 -5.49
CA GLU A 187 18.95 -1.44 -4.91
C GLU A 187 18.74 -2.50 -6.00
N THR A 188 19.57 -3.55 -6.00
CA THR A 188 19.53 -4.61 -7.02
C THR A 188 19.57 -4.05 -8.45
N LYS A 189 20.44 -3.05 -8.71
CA LYS A 189 20.52 -2.33 -9.99
C LYS A 189 19.20 -1.66 -10.40
N GLY A 190 18.35 -1.32 -9.43
CA GLY A 190 17.03 -0.73 -9.62
C GLY A 190 15.94 -1.71 -10.05
N LEU A 191 16.23 -3.02 -10.12
CA LEU A 191 15.27 -4.03 -10.56
C LEU A 191 14.09 -4.16 -9.59
N ARG A 192 14.35 -4.27 -8.29
CA ARG A 192 13.30 -4.37 -7.26
C ARG A 192 12.33 -3.19 -7.35
N TRP A 193 12.87 -1.98 -7.42
CA TRP A 193 12.10 -0.75 -7.61
C TRP A 193 11.22 -0.81 -8.87
N LEU A 194 11.80 -1.23 -10.01
CA LEU A 194 11.10 -1.34 -11.28
C LEU A 194 9.93 -2.33 -11.21
N TYR A 195 10.12 -3.50 -10.60
CA TYR A 195 9.08 -4.52 -10.52
C TYR A 195 7.98 -4.17 -9.52
N LEU A 196 8.30 -3.48 -8.43
CA LEU A 196 7.28 -2.92 -7.53
C LEU A 196 6.44 -1.86 -8.23
N TYR A 197 7.08 -0.95 -8.99
CA TYR A 197 6.35 0.02 -9.80
C TYR A 197 5.45 -0.66 -10.85
N LYS A 198 5.98 -1.65 -11.59
CA LYS A 198 5.18 -2.41 -12.57
C LYS A 198 4.01 -3.14 -11.90
N SER A 199 4.19 -3.66 -10.68
CA SER A 199 3.12 -4.28 -9.90
C SER A 199 2.01 -3.28 -9.55
N ALA A 200 2.38 -2.07 -9.14
CA ALA A 200 1.42 -0.99 -8.91
C ALA A 200 0.66 -0.61 -10.19
N VAL A 201 1.34 -0.53 -11.33
CA VAL A 201 0.69 -0.28 -12.62
C VAL A 201 -0.28 -1.41 -12.98
N ASN A 202 0.10 -2.67 -12.76
CA ASN A 202 -0.81 -3.81 -12.96
C ASN A 202 -2.04 -3.71 -12.06
N ALA A 203 -1.86 -3.41 -10.77
CA ALA A 203 -2.93 -3.23 -9.82
C ALA A 203 -3.90 -2.11 -10.25
N TRP A 204 -3.38 -0.95 -10.66
CA TRP A 204 -4.17 0.15 -11.21
C TRP A 204 -4.93 -0.26 -12.48
N ASN A 205 -4.26 -0.96 -13.39
CA ASN A 205 -4.83 -1.43 -14.65
C ASN A 205 -5.91 -2.52 -14.45
N LYS A 206 -6.07 -3.07 -13.25
CA LYS A 206 -7.16 -4.00 -12.89
C LYS A 206 -8.37 -3.31 -12.27
N LEU A 207 -8.24 -2.07 -11.82
CA LEU A 207 -9.38 -1.32 -11.28
C LEU A 207 -10.35 -0.98 -12.40
N GLU A 208 -11.65 -1.05 -12.14
CA GLU A 208 -12.68 -0.61 -13.10
C GLU A 208 -13.35 0.66 -12.59
N PHE A 209 -13.79 1.52 -13.51
CA PHE A 209 -14.53 2.72 -13.15
C PHE A 209 -15.99 2.35 -12.82
N ASP A 210 -16.53 2.90 -11.74
CA ASP A 210 -17.92 2.69 -11.34
C ASP A 210 -18.71 4.00 -11.44
N ASP A 211 -19.51 4.13 -12.51
CA ASP A 211 -20.37 5.28 -12.78
C ASP A 211 -21.35 5.55 -11.64
N ARG A 212 -21.87 4.51 -10.98
CA ARG A 212 -22.85 4.68 -9.89
C ARG A 212 -22.17 5.24 -8.66
N LYS A 213 -20.99 4.72 -8.32
CA LYS A 213 -20.17 5.23 -7.23
C LYS A 213 -19.75 6.67 -7.49
N TYR A 214 -19.33 6.98 -8.72
CA TYR A 214 -19.04 8.34 -9.15
C TYR A 214 -20.23 9.28 -8.95
N MET A 215 -21.41 8.91 -9.42
CA MET A 215 -22.62 9.72 -9.26
C MET A 215 -23.00 9.90 -7.78
N ALA A 216 -22.87 8.86 -6.95
CA ALA A 216 -23.14 8.95 -5.53
C ALA A 216 -22.16 9.90 -4.80
N ILE A 217 -20.87 9.85 -5.15
CA ILE A 217 -19.85 10.78 -4.64
C ILE A 217 -20.21 12.20 -5.08
N LYS A 218 -20.52 12.39 -6.36
CA LYS A 218 -20.91 13.68 -6.92
C LYS A 218 -22.14 14.27 -6.23
N GLU A 219 -23.21 13.48 -6.06
CA GLU A 219 -24.44 13.92 -5.39
C GLU A 219 -24.18 14.31 -3.93
N ARG A 220 -23.38 13.52 -3.20
CA ARG A 220 -23.02 13.82 -1.80
C ARG A 220 -22.29 15.16 -1.66
N LEU A 221 -21.47 15.52 -2.65
CA LEU A 221 -20.69 16.76 -2.67
C LEU A 221 -21.52 17.96 -3.13
N GLU A 222 -22.43 17.76 -4.09
CA GLU A 222 -23.32 18.81 -4.59
C GLU A 222 -24.45 19.13 -3.61
N ARG A 223 -24.76 18.22 -2.67
CA ARG A 223 -25.76 18.47 -1.63
C ARG A 223 -25.23 19.55 -0.66
N PRO A 224 -25.89 20.72 -0.55
CA PRO A 224 -25.55 21.71 0.46
C PRO A 224 -25.90 21.15 1.85
N GLY A 225 -24.94 20.47 2.46
CA GLY A 225 -25.03 19.99 3.84
C GLY A 225 -24.59 21.07 4.83
N PRO A 226 -25.15 21.09 6.06
CA PRO A 226 -24.54 21.86 7.13
C PRO A 226 -23.09 21.38 7.32
N MET A 227 -22.15 22.30 7.53
CA MET A 227 -20.75 21.99 7.88
C MET A 227 -20.75 20.86 8.90
N VAL A 228 -20.21 19.70 8.51
CA VAL A 228 -19.96 18.61 9.45
C VAL A 228 -18.99 19.18 10.47
N GLU A 229 -19.51 19.48 11.66
CA GLU A 229 -18.70 19.72 12.84
C GLU A 229 -17.67 18.60 12.91
N ALA A 230 -16.43 19.02 13.10
CA ALA A 230 -15.25 18.20 13.05
C ALA A 230 -15.51 16.80 13.64
N LEU A 231 -15.10 15.78 12.89
CA LEU A 231 -14.49 14.61 13.52
C LEU A 231 -13.22 15.12 14.23
N SER A 232 -13.39 15.90 15.30
CA SER A 232 -12.35 16.20 16.25
C SER A 232 -12.23 14.96 17.09
N ASP A 233 -11.06 14.35 17.00
CA ASP A 233 -10.55 13.38 17.95
C ASP A 233 -10.71 13.93 19.38
N THR A 234 -11.86 13.71 20.01
CA THR A 234 -11.95 13.68 21.47
C THR A 234 -11.55 12.26 21.86
N GLU A 235 -10.23 12.07 21.98
CA GLU A 235 -9.68 11.07 22.88
C GLU A 235 -10.21 11.41 24.28
N GLU A 236 -11.28 10.75 24.68
CA GLU A 236 -11.83 10.83 26.03
C GLU A 236 -10.92 9.98 26.93
N ASP A 237 -9.87 10.64 27.40
CA ASP A 237 -8.97 10.20 28.46
C ASP A 237 -9.81 9.88 29.71
N THR A 238 -10.11 8.60 29.92
CA THR A 238 -10.73 8.11 31.14
C THR A 238 -9.61 7.54 32.03
N PRO A 239 -9.19 8.23 33.11
CA PRO A 239 -8.26 7.65 34.06
C PRO A 239 -9.03 6.63 34.91
N SER A 240 -8.87 5.34 34.62
CA SER A 240 -9.27 4.29 35.54
C SER A 240 -8.13 4.03 36.51
N ASP A 241 -8.26 4.67 37.67
CA ASP A 241 -7.53 4.43 38.90
C ASP A 241 -7.87 3.03 39.48
N THR A 242 -6.97 2.51 40.34
CA THR A 242 -7.01 1.26 41.14
C THR A 242 -6.65 -0.03 40.39
N THR A 243 -5.73 -0.90 40.84
CA THR A 243 -5.01 -1.07 42.11
C THR A 243 -3.76 -1.93 41.89
N ASP A 244 -2.75 -1.67 42.72
CA ASP A 244 -1.62 -2.55 43.04
C ASP A 244 -2.07 -3.98 43.34
N GLU A 245 -1.32 -4.97 42.87
CA GLU A 245 -1.02 -6.18 43.65
C GLU A 245 0.19 -6.89 43.04
N ASP A 246 1.15 -7.14 43.94
CA ASP A 246 2.46 -7.75 43.76
C ASP A 246 2.37 -9.19 43.22
N ASP A 247 3.34 -9.60 42.40
CA ASP A 247 3.77 -11.00 42.38
C ASP A 247 5.27 -11.08 42.01
N ASP A 248 6.06 -11.29 43.07
CA ASP A 248 7.47 -11.67 43.04
C ASP A 248 7.60 -13.08 42.44
N GLY A 249 8.32 -13.19 41.33
CA GLY A 249 8.60 -14.46 40.65
C GLY A 249 10.03 -14.50 40.14
N ASP A 250 10.91 -14.93 41.03
CA ASP A 250 12.32 -15.26 40.88
C ASP A 250 12.67 -16.12 39.63
N ASP A 251 13.94 -15.94 39.27
CA ASP A 251 14.92 -16.97 38.92
C ASP A 251 15.20 -17.42 37.47
N ASP A 252 16.52 -17.55 37.29
CA ASP A 252 17.31 -18.41 36.40
C ASP A 252 17.76 -17.84 35.04
N GLU A 253 18.91 -17.17 35.12
CA GLU A 253 20.21 -17.56 34.53
C GLU A 253 20.20 -18.66 33.43
N ASP A 254 20.91 -18.36 32.33
CA ASP A 254 21.85 -19.19 31.56
C ASP A 254 21.94 -18.57 30.15
N ASP A 255 22.96 -17.79 29.83
CA ASP A 255 24.33 -18.20 29.50
C ASP A 255 24.35 -19.17 28.31
N ASP A 256 24.76 -18.65 27.15
CA ASP A 256 25.55 -19.39 26.16
C ASP A 256 25.95 -18.41 25.04
N GLU A 257 27.16 -17.88 25.22
CA GLU A 257 28.00 -17.33 24.17
C GLU A 257 28.23 -18.42 23.10
N VAL A 258 27.92 -18.11 21.84
CA VAL A 258 28.46 -18.87 20.71
C VAL A 258 29.09 -17.86 19.75
N ASP A 259 30.40 -17.71 19.92
CA ASP A 259 31.36 -17.42 18.86
C ASP A 259 31.14 -18.44 17.74
N ASP A 260 30.93 -17.97 16.51
CA ASP A 260 31.45 -18.69 15.35
C ASP A 260 32.00 -17.68 14.35
N GLU A 261 33.32 -17.78 14.27
CA GLU A 261 34.26 -17.14 13.38
C GLU A 261 33.97 -17.46 11.90
N ASP A 262 34.48 -16.58 11.04
CA ASP A 262 35.08 -16.89 9.74
C ASP A 262 34.26 -17.69 8.69
N ASP A 263 33.96 -17.03 7.57
CA ASP A 263 34.73 -17.37 6.37
C ASP A 263 34.58 -16.29 5.29
N ASP A 264 35.74 -15.70 4.96
CA ASP A 264 36.01 -14.91 3.78
C ASP A 264 35.94 -15.80 2.53
N GLU A 265 35.04 -15.52 1.58
CA GLU A 265 35.27 -15.90 0.18
C GLU A 265 35.03 -14.70 -0.76
N ASP A 266 36.15 -14.09 -1.11
CA ASP A 266 36.36 -13.20 -2.24
C ASP A 266 36.00 -13.90 -3.56
N ASP A 267 34.76 -13.77 -4.02
CA ASP A 267 34.40 -14.14 -5.39
C ASP A 267 34.68 -12.98 -6.36
N ASP A 268 35.90 -13.02 -6.86
CA ASP A 268 36.43 -12.35 -8.05
C ASP A 268 35.55 -12.63 -9.29
N TRP A 269 34.47 -11.86 -9.46
CA TRP A 269 33.68 -11.87 -10.68
C TRP A 269 34.36 -11.09 -11.79
N ASN A 270 35.28 -11.81 -12.43
CA ASN A 270 35.85 -11.54 -13.73
C ASN A 270 34.80 -11.03 -14.73
N ALA A 271 35.10 -9.84 -15.25
CA ALA A 271 34.94 -9.40 -16.63
C ALA A 271 34.07 -10.30 -17.54
N PHE A 272 32.81 -9.93 -17.75
CA PHE A 272 32.07 -10.37 -18.93
C PHE A 272 31.96 -9.24 -19.96
N HIS A 273 32.88 -9.34 -20.91
CA HIS A 273 32.86 -8.91 -22.31
C HIS A 273 31.81 -7.89 -22.75
N ALA A 274 32.33 -6.72 -23.10
CA ALA A 274 31.87 -5.97 -24.25
C ALA A 274 32.04 -6.83 -25.53
N GLU A 275 30.96 -6.99 -26.28
CA GLU A 275 30.92 -7.22 -27.73
C GLU A 275 29.43 -7.07 -28.13
N GLU A 276 29.01 -5.90 -28.62
CA GLU A 276 29.12 -5.50 -30.03
C GLU A 276 28.33 -6.43 -30.96
N LYS A 277 27.23 -5.92 -31.52
CA LYS A 277 26.79 -6.26 -32.88
C LYS A 277 25.71 -5.27 -33.36
N GLN A 278 26.19 -4.39 -34.24
CA GLN A 278 25.62 -3.87 -35.50
C GLN A 278 24.17 -3.39 -35.51
#